data_AF-A0A426GDF1-F1
#
_entry.id   AF-A0A426GDF1-F1
#
_cell.length_a   1.000
_cell.length_b   1.000
_cell.length_c   1.000
_cell.angle_alpha   90.00
_cell.angle_beta   90.00
_cell.angle_gamma   90.00
#
_symmetry.space_group_name_H-M   'P 1'
#
loop_
_entity.id
_entity.type
_entity.pdbx_description
1 polymer ?
#
loop_
_entity_poly.entity_id
_entity_poly.type
_entity_poly.pdbx_seq_one_letter_code
_entity_poly.pdbx_strand_id
1 'polypeptide(L)'
;MPVTKLQKVPRTGNGALTVSRQDSAVVFSLLVASAPGGRKSGKGSLTGDPDSLRRAFRAGECRLTLDDGESLNIAVVAHTEGGQVAYFELR
;
A
#
# COMPACT_ATOMS: atom_id res chain seq x y z
N MET A 1 -31.76 -7.18 11.28
CA MET A 1 -30.43 -7.66 10.91
C MET A 1 -29.41 -6.57 11.20
N PRO A 2 -28.53 -6.67 12.20
CA PRO A 2 -27.47 -5.68 12.36
C PRO A 2 -26.42 -5.92 11.26
N VAL A 3 -26.21 -4.90 10.42
CA VAL A 3 -25.08 -4.85 9.50
C VAL A 3 -23.81 -4.71 10.32
N THR A 4 -23.03 -5.78 10.44
CA THR A 4 -21.70 -5.74 11.06
C THR A 4 -20.84 -4.75 10.28
N LYS A 5 -20.68 -3.54 10.81
CA LYS A 5 -19.76 -2.54 10.26
C LYS A 5 -18.35 -3.13 10.36
N LEU A 6 -17.83 -3.54 9.21
CA LEU A 6 -16.44 -3.92 9.05
C LEU A 6 -15.56 -2.75 9.51
N GLN A 7 -14.95 -2.89 10.68
CA GLN A 7 -13.99 -1.92 11.20
C GLN A 7 -12.81 -1.87 10.25
N LYS A 8 -12.75 -0.81 9.43
CA LYS A 8 -11.56 -0.43 8.67
C LYS A 8 -10.59 0.17 9.68
N VAL A 9 -9.67 -0.62 10.22
CA VAL A 9 -8.62 -0.08 11.09
C VAL A 9 -7.59 0.58 10.17
N PRO A 10 -7.43 1.92 10.23
CA PRO A 10 -6.36 2.59 9.50
C PRO A 10 -5.05 2.18 10.14
N ARG A 11 -4.15 1.61 9.34
CA ARG A 11 -2.80 1.26 9.75
C ARG A 11 -1.84 2.23 9.08
N THR A 12 -1.06 2.95 9.87
CA THR A 12 -0.04 3.88 9.36
C THR A 12 1.29 3.56 10.02
N GLY A 13 2.37 3.68 9.28
CA GLY A 13 3.69 3.35 9.80
C GLY A 13 4.80 3.54 8.76
N ASN A 14 6.00 3.13 9.12
CA ASN A 14 7.13 3.09 8.21
C ASN A 14 7.17 1.74 7.49
N GLY A 15 7.67 1.72 6.27
CA GLY A 15 7.81 0.49 5.52
C GLY A 15 8.87 0.59 4.43
N ALA A 16 9.04 -0.51 3.71
CA ALA A 16 9.89 -0.60 2.54
C ALA A 16 9.04 -0.98 1.32
N LEU A 17 9.12 -0.18 0.26
CA LEU A 17 8.56 -0.48 -1.04
C LEU A 17 9.62 -1.16 -1.89
N THR A 18 9.39 -2.42 -2.23
CA THR A 18 10.25 -3.21 -3.10
C THR A 18 9.70 -3.19 -4.53
N VAL A 19 10.47 -2.62 -5.45
CA VAL A 19 10.18 -2.59 -6.89
C VAL A 19 11.37 -3.16 -7.64
N SER A 20 11.18 -4.19 -8.46
CA SER A 20 12.28 -4.80 -9.24
C SER A 20 13.52 -5.16 -8.40
N ARG A 21 13.31 -5.65 -7.17
CA ARG A 21 14.35 -5.98 -6.16
C ARG A 21 15.11 -4.78 -5.58
N GLN A 22 14.64 -3.56 -5.80
CA GLN A 22 15.15 -2.36 -5.14
C GLN A 22 14.19 -1.95 -4.03
N ASP A 23 14.73 -1.80 -2.83
CA ASP A 23 13.98 -1.38 -1.65
C ASP A 23 14.09 0.13 -1.46
N SER A 24 12.96 0.78 -1.21
CA SER A 24 12.86 2.21 -0.95
C SER A 24 12.05 2.45 0.31
N ALA A 25 12.60 3.23 1.24
CA ALA A 25 11.89 3.58 2.48
C ALA A 25 10.68 4.46 2.16
N VAL A 26 9.54 4.13 2.77
CA VAL A 26 8.26 4.83 2.59
C VAL A 26 7.51 4.93 3.92
N VAL A 27 6.64 5.92 4.04
CA VAL A 27 5.60 5.97 5.07
C VAL A 27 4.30 5.49 4.42
N PHE A 28 3.62 4.53 5.03
CA PHE A 28 2.37 3.99 4.50
C PHE A 28 1.17 4.44 5.32
N SER A 29 0.02 4.51 4.66
CA SER A 29 -1.31 4.53 5.27
C SER A 29 -2.16 3.50 4.56
N LEU A 30 -2.71 2.54 5.29
CA LEU A 30 -3.42 1.38 4.76
C LEU A 30 -4.77 1.24 5.45
N LEU A 31 -5.83 1.18 4.67
CA LEU A 31 -7.16 0.81 5.12
C LEU A 31 -7.46 -0.60 4.63
N VAL A 32 -7.41 -1.58 5.53
CA VAL A 32 -7.79 -2.96 5.23
C VAL A 32 -9.26 -3.16 5.54
N ALA A 33 -10.00 -3.69 4.58
CA ALA A 33 -11.32 -4.26 4.78
C ALA A 33 -11.22 -5.79 4.65
N SER A 34 -11.50 -6.50 5.73
CA SER A 34 -11.54 -7.97 5.71
C SER A 34 -12.91 -8.43 5.24
N ALA A 35 -13.05 -8.96 4.02
CA ALA A 35 -14.35 -9.49 3.60
C ALA A 35 -14.64 -10.83 4.30
N PRO A 36 -15.93 -11.16 4.57
CA PRO A 36 -16.30 -12.52 4.95
C PRO A 36 -15.86 -13.48 3.84
N GLY A 37 -14.99 -14.45 4.16
CA GLY A 37 -14.37 -15.35 3.18
C GLY A 37 -12.86 -15.21 3.02
N GLY A 38 -12.18 -14.39 3.84
CA GLY A 38 -10.71 -14.38 3.96
C GLY A 38 -9.97 -13.57 2.87
N ARG A 39 -10.70 -12.99 1.90
CA ARG A 39 -10.11 -12.02 0.96
C ARG A 39 -9.84 -10.70 1.69
N LYS A 40 -8.56 -10.36 1.83
CA LYS A 40 -8.12 -9.02 2.22
C LYS A 40 -8.26 -8.11 1.00
N SER A 41 -9.03 -7.05 1.15
CA SER A 41 -9.05 -5.95 0.19
C SER A 41 -8.61 -4.70 0.94
N GLY A 42 -7.88 -3.82 0.29
CA GLY A 42 -7.39 -2.62 0.96
C GLY A 42 -6.92 -1.60 -0.03
N LYS A 43 -7.00 -0.35 0.41
CA LYS A 43 -6.45 0.79 -0.32
C LYS A 43 -5.59 1.59 0.63
N GLY A 44 -4.60 2.26 0.08
CA GLY A 44 -3.71 3.05 0.89
C GLY A 44 -2.98 4.12 0.11
N SER A 45 -2.14 4.85 0.83
CA SER A 45 -1.18 5.78 0.27
C SER A 45 0.22 5.46 0.76
N LEU A 46 1.20 5.78 -0.09
CA LEU A 46 2.61 5.77 0.21
C LEU A 46 3.12 7.20 0.13
N THR A 47 3.95 7.58 1.09
CA THR A 47 4.74 8.81 1.05
C THR A 47 6.22 8.45 0.99
N GLY A 48 6.96 9.01 0.05
CA GLY A 48 8.38 8.68 -0.13
C GLY A 48 9.03 9.40 -1.30
N ASP A 49 10.15 8.86 -1.75
CA ASP A 49 10.91 9.36 -2.89
C ASP A 49 10.08 9.34 -4.20
N PRO A 50 9.91 10.48 -4.91
CA PRO A 50 9.09 10.56 -6.12
C PRO A 50 9.51 9.60 -7.23
N ASP A 51 10.81 9.37 -7.42
CA ASP A 51 11.31 8.47 -8.46
C ASP A 51 10.97 7.00 -8.14
N SER A 52 11.04 6.64 -6.87
CA SER A 52 10.66 5.32 -6.37
C SER A 52 9.16 5.06 -6.54
N LEU A 53 8.32 6.05 -6.23
CA LEU A 53 6.87 5.96 -6.44
C LEU A 53 6.49 5.87 -7.93
N ARG A 54 7.18 6.64 -8.78
CA ARG A 54 7.02 6.57 -10.24
C ARG A 54 7.42 5.19 -10.78
N ARG A 55 8.52 4.61 -10.29
CA ARG A 55 8.94 3.24 -10.65
C ARG A 55 7.89 2.23 -10.25
N ALA A 56 7.34 2.33 -9.03
CA ALA A 56 6.31 1.44 -8.54
C ALA A 56 5.04 1.48 -9.40
N PHE A 57 4.58 2.68 -9.78
CA PHE A 57 3.44 2.85 -10.68
C PHE A 57 3.67 2.18 -12.04
N ARG A 58 4.87 2.32 -12.61
CA ARG A 58 5.22 1.70 -13.90
C ARG A 58 5.42 0.19 -13.84
N ALA A 59 5.88 -0.33 -12.70
CA ALA A 59 6.11 -1.77 -12.51
C ALA A 59 4.81 -2.57 -12.37
N GLY A 60 3.72 -1.92 -11.95
CA GLY A 60 2.44 -2.57 -11.70
C GLY A 60 2.41 -3.19 -10.31
N GLU A 61 2.66 -4.49 -10.21
CA GLU A 61 2.68 -5.19 -8.92
C GLU A 61 4.01 -4.97 -8.19
N CYS A 62 3.91 -4.56 -6.92
CA CYS A 62 5.02 -4.26 -6.04
C CYS A 62 4.79 -4.93 -4.69
N ARG A 63 5.86 -5.06 -3.89
CA ARG A 63 5.76 -5.53 -2.51
C ARG A 63 5.95 -4.36 -1.55
N LEU A 64 5.05 -4.23 -0.59
CA LEU A 64 5.15 -3.31 0.53
C LEU A 64 5.40 -4.12 1.80
N THR A 65 6.56 -3.94 2.42
CA THR A 65 6.86 -4.50 3.74
C THR A 65 6.59 -3.45 4.81
N LEU A 66 5.75 -3.79 5.79
CA LEU A 66 5.38 -2.93 6.90
C LEU A 66 6.42 -2.99 8.03
N ASP A 67 6.30 -2.09 9.00
CA ASP A 67 7.19 -1.99 10.18
C ASP A 67 7.17 -3.22 11.10
N ASP A 68 6.09 -4.00 11.09
CA ASP A 68 5.99 -5.28 11.80
C ASP A 68 6.53 -6.48 11.02
N GLY A 69 7.05 -6.25 9.81
CA GLY A 69 7.54 -7.27 8.90
C GLY A 69 6.48 -7.93 8.02
N GLU A 70 5.19 -7.58 8.14
CA GLU A 70 4.15 -8.07 7.22
C GLU A 70 4.45 -7.56 5.81
N SER A 71 4.42 -8.46 4.81
CA SER A 71 4.64 -8.11 3.41
C SER A 71 3.34 -8.26 2.63
N LEU A 72 2.94 -7.18 1.96
CA LEU A 72 1.71 -7.07 1.20
C LEU A 72 2.04 -6.90 -0.29
N ASN A 73 1.34 -7.63 -1.14
CA ASN A 73 1.36 -7.35 -2.57
C ASN A 73 0.41 -6.21 -2.85
N ILE A 74 0.90 -5.19 -3.55
CA ILE A 74 0.16 -3.98 -3.86
C ILE A 74 0.33 -3.63 -5.34
N ALA A 75 -0.60 -2.85 -5.87
CA ALA A 75 -0.37 -2.11 -7.11
C ALA A 75 -0.58 -0.63 -6.86
N VAL A 76 0.38 0.19 -7.28
CA VAL A 76 0.23 1.65 -7.26
C VAL A 76 -0.71 2.02 -8.42
N VAL A 77 -1.83 2.69 -8.09
CA VAL A 77 -2.90 3.01 -9.04
C VAL A 77 -2.94 4.49 -9.42
N ALA A 78 -2.33 5.35 -8.61
CA ALA A 78 -2.19 6.78 -8.91
C ALA A 78 -0.98 7.37 -8.22
N HIS A 79 -0.34 8.35 -8.86
CA HIS A 79 0.66 9.21 -8.24
C HIS A 79 0.61 10.59 -8.89
N THR A 80 1.20 11.59 -8.23
CA THR A 80 1.44 12.91 -8.85
C THR A 80 2.87 12.95 -9.38
N GLU A 81 3.08 13.46 -10.59
CA GLU A 81 4.44 13.63 -11.13
C GLU A 81 5.21 14.66 -10.30
N GLY A 82 6.42 14.29 -9.86
CA GLY A 82 7.20 15.08 -8.89
C GLY A 82 6.63 15.09 -7.46
N GLY A 83 5.50 14.43 -7.23
CA GLY A 83 4.87 14.34 -5.92
C GLY A 83 5.47 13.25 -5.05
N GLN A 84 5.48 13.49 -3.74
CA GLN A 84 5.96 12.52 -2.74
C GLN A 84 4.88 11.52 -2.32
N VAL A 85 3.68 11.57 -2.89
CA VAL A 85 2.54 10.73 -2.50
C VAL A 85 2.04 9.93 -3.68
N ALA A 86 1.79 8.65 -3.44
CA ALA A 86 1.12 7.74 -4.36
C ALA A 86 0.01 6.97 -3.65
N TYR A 87 -0.95 6.46 -4.40
CA TYR A 87 -2.07 5.67 -3.92
C TYR A 87 -1.99 4.26 -4.48
N PHE A 88 -2.34 3.27 -3.67
CA PHE A 88 -2.24 1.86 -4.03
C PHE A 88 -3.46 1.07 -3.58
N GLU A 89 -3.59 -0.14 -4.14
CA GLU A 89 -4.57 -1.14 -3.75
C GLU A 89 -3.87 -2.47 -3.46
N LEU A 90 -4.39 -3.25 -2.53
CA LEU A 90 -3.94 -4.62 -2.26
C LEU A 90 -4.26 -5.54 -3.44
N ARG A 91 -3.38 -6.50 -3.70
CA ARG A 91 -3.55 -7.58 -4.66
C ARG A 91 -3.83 -8.92 -3.99
#